data_AF-A0A182H1B0-F1
#
_entry.id   AF-A0A182H1B0-F1
#
_cell.length_a   1.000
_cell.length_b   1.000
_cell.length_c   1.000
_cell.angle_alpha   90.00
_cell.angle_beta   90.00
_cell.angle_gamma   90.00
#
_symmetry.space_group_name_H-M   'P 1'
#
loop_
_entity.id
_entity.type
_entity.pdbx_description
1 polymer ?
#
loop_
_entity_poly.entity_id
_entity_poly.type
_entity_poly.pdbx_seq_one_letter_code
_entity_poly.pdbx_strand_id
1 'polypeptide(L)'
;MEKFAYYLLGRRFTLRSDNEALLFMTKNGNRNDVGKRILSCAEGWMLRMDHFVYDFEHVSGKDNIADCASRIGAKRENTEENPQFGIEKEPHELFSVTASASVINDQLLALTNADVRQELLVDNELQTVVKWLDKKEKWPEQIMKYQAFQGDLYLQGDLLMKREKMVLPSTLRDRALRLAHRSHPGMSTMKNFLRQGLWWPGMDRQIEDFVKTCPECQLVTVISRPLPIENTELPQNPWDYVSMDFASASDNLNWKALVLTDNYSRFLVVLPMDKTDTEALKRSLRKVFNTYYVPKTLKADNGPPFNSVELESWLKNIWGVRLIHSTPLNPTENGLVERSMQGINKITAIAKLGKLNWKEAISDYVAAYNSWPHHVTKIPPAELMFGRTVRSVLPNLRTDQHQSFDEELRDRDQRAKFNRNSREDIARRARNSEIEVGDTVLVSQQKRDKADTPYKNAFHKVINIQGAGRATVLDTTTAKTYDRNVKFLKKYEHRKPNDLADNGKVKSHTGFQIQSEALILISIFSFIFFSNSSIGRERARTPTAEKPSV
;
A
#
# COMPACT_ATOMS: atom_id res chain seq x y z
N MET A 1 -10.21 6.78 28.37
CA MET A 1 -9.87 7.13 29.76
C MET A 1 -8.48 7.74 29.89
N GLU A 2 -7.43 7.16 29.29
CA GLU A 2 -6.06 7.73 29.34
C GLU A 2 -5.98 9.21 28.91
N LYS A 3 -6.68 9.61 27.84
CA LYS A 3 -6.78 11.00 27.38
C LYS A 3 -7.41 11.97 28.40
N PHE A 4 -8.19 11.45 29.34
CA PHE A 4 -8.89 12.21 30.38
C PHE A 4 -8.38 11.85 31.78
N ALA A 5 -7.22 11.18 31.90
CA ALA A 5 -6.71 10.66 33.16
C ALA A 5 -6.63 11.74 34.25
N TYR A 6 -6.16 12.94 33.90
CA TYR A 6 -6.09 14.11 34.79
C TYR A 6 -7.42 14.51 35.44
N TYR A 7 -8.56 14.17 34.83
CA TYR A 7 -9.89 14.49 35.35
C TYR A 7 -10.53 13.34 36.14
N LEU A 8 -10.01 12.11 35.98
CA LEU A 8 -10.60 10.88 36.50
C LEU A 8 -9.81 10.29 37.67
N LEU A 9 -8.51 10.57 37.76
CA LEU A 9 -7.64 10.12 38.86
C LEU A 9 -8.16 10.65 40.21
N GLY A 10 -8.37 9.73 41.17
CA GLY A 10 -8.84 10.04 42.52
C GLY A 10 -10.34 10.32 42.66
N ARG A 11 -11.14 10.21 41.59
CA ARG A 11 -12.60 10.37 41.62
C ARG A 11 -13.29 9.06 41.27
N ARG A 12 -14.41 8.77 41.94
CA ARG A 12 -15.30 7.65 41.58
C ARG A 12 -16.20 8.07 40.43
N PHE A 13 -16.28 7.26 39.37
CA PHE A 13 -17.13 7.53 38.21
C PHE A 13 -17.76 6.26 37.65
N THR A 14 -18.83 6.41 36.87
CA THR A 14 -19.52 5.30 36.23
C THR A 14 -19.04 5.13 34.79
N LEU A 15 -18.52 3.94 34.46
CA LEU A 15 -18.08 3.57 33.12
C LEU A 15 -19.21 2.82 32.40
N ARG A 16 -19.77 3.44 31.36
CA ARG A 16 -20.81 2.84 30.51
C ARG A 16 -20.20 2.28 29.23
N SER A 17 -20.47 1.01 28.94
CA SER A 17 -19.95 0.35 27.74
C SER A 17 -20.95 -0.69 27.20
N ASP A 18 -20.93 -0.86 25.88
CA ASP A 18 -21.72 -1.84 25.14
C ASP A 18 -21.10 -3.24 25.12
N ASN A 19 -19.91 -3.39 25.71
CA ASN A 19 -19.25 -4.67 25.83
C ASN A 19 -19.66 -5.42 27.11
N GLU A 20 -20.58 -6.36 26.97
CA GLU A 20 -21.12 -7.18 28.06
C GLU A 20 -20.06 -8.08 28.73
N ALA A 21 -18.98 -8.46 28.01
CA ALA A 21 -17.92 -9.31 28.57
C ALA A 21 -17.14 -8.62 29.71
N LEU A 22 -17.04 -7.29 29.68
CA LEU A 22 -16.39 -6.51 30.75
C LEU A 22 -17.25 -6.46 32.03
N LEU A 23 -18.58 -6.54 31.90
CA LEU A 23 -19.50 -6.63 33.04
C LEU A 23 -19.33 -7.98 33.77
N PHE A 24 -19.18 -9.07 33.02
CA PHE A 24 -18.98 -10.41 33.59
C PHE A 24 -17.68 -10.49 34.39
N MET A 25 -16.59 -9.96 33.86
CA MET A 25 -15.27 -9.98 34.52
C MET A 25 -15.14 -9.04 35.73
N THR A 26 -15.93 -7.97 35.80
CA THR A 26 -15.92 -7.04 36.93
C THR A 26 -16.82 -7.49 38.09
N LYS A 27 -17.89 -8.25 37.82
CA LYS A 27 -18.83 -8.74 38.86
C LYS A 27 -18.51 -10.14 39.37
N ASN A 28 -18.00 -11.05 38.53
CA ASN A 28 -17.71 -12.43 38.91
C ASN A 28 -16.21 -12.71 38.77
N GLY A 29 -15.52 -12.86 39.90
CA GLY A 29 -14.08 -13.14 39.95
C GLY A 29 -13.64 -14.54 39.46
N ASN A 30 -14.53 -15.30 38.81
CA ASN A 30 -14.23 -16.67 38.39
C ASN A 30 -13.69 -16.69 36.96
N ARG A 31 -12.35 -16.73 36.85
CA ARG A 31 -11.55 -16.57 35.62
C ARG A 31 -11.51 -17.83 34.73
N ASN A 32 -12.17 -18.91 35.12
CA ASN A 32 -11.95 -20.23 34.53
C ASN A 32 -12.84 -20.57 33.32
N ASP A 33 -13.90 -19.79 33.03
CA ASP A 33 -14.90 -20.11 31.98
C ASP A 33 -14.79 -19.26 30.70
N VAL A 34 -13.78 -18.41 30.56
CA VAL A 34 -13.65 -17.52 29.39
C VAL A 34 -12.52 -18.01 28.48
N GLY A 35 -12.77 -18.14 27.17
CA GLY A 35 -11.76 -18.59 26.21
C GLY A 35 -10.49 -17.72 26.22
N LYS A 36 -9.31 -18.35 26.17
CA LYS A 36 -7.95 -17.74 26.32
C LYS A 36 -7.72 -16.44 25.53
N ARG A 37 -8.38 -16.25 24.38
CA ARG A 37 -8.21 -15.07 23.51
C ARG A 37 -9.00 -13.84 24.00
N ILE A 38 -10.20 -14.06 24.55
CA ILE A 38 -11.07 -13.00 25.10
C ILE A 38 -10.45 -12.46 26.40
N LEU A 39 -9.88 -13.37 27.22
CA LEU A 39 -9.11 -13.02 28.43
C LEU A 39 -7.98 -12.02 28.12
N SER A 40 -7.11 -12.30 27.13
CA SER A 40 -5.93 -11.46 26.89
C SER A 40 -6.24 -9.99 26.55
N CYS A 41 -7.31 -9.72 25.79
CA CYS A 41 -7.69 -8.35 25.45
C CYS A 41 -8.38 -7.65 26.62
N ALA A 42 -9.29 -8.35 27.31
CA ALA A 42 -10.01 -7.79 28.45
C ALA A 42 -9.09 -7.57 29.66
N GLU A 43 -8.14 -8.48 29.93
CA GLU A 43 -7.08 -8.33 30.94
C GLU A 43 -6.19 -7.12 30.64
N GLY A 44 -5.83 -6.92 29.37
CA GLY A 44 -5.05 -5.75 28.94
C GLY A 44 -5.79 -4.42 29.19
N TRP A 45 -7.12 -4.40 29.07
CA TRP A 45 -7.93 -3.23 29.44
C TRP A 45 -8.07 -3.07 30.95
N MET A 46 -8.29 -4.16 31.71
CA MET A 46 -8.39 -4.10 33.17
C MET A 46 -7.10 -3.58 33.82
N LEU A 47 -5.93 -4.07 33.40
CA LEU A 47 -4.64 -3.58 33.92
C LEU A 47 -4.44 -2.09 33.68
N ARG A 48 -4.90 -1.57 32.53
CA ARG A 48 -4.85 -0.13 32.25
C ARG A 48 -5.90 0.67 33.01
N MET A 49 -6.95 0.02 33.51
CA MET A 49 -8.02 0.67 34.27
C MET A 49 -7.84 0.55 35.79
N ASP A 50 -6.90 -0.28 36.26
CA ASP A 50 -6.70 -0.62 37.68
C ASP A 50 -6.45 0.60 38.58
N HIS A 51 -5.81 1.64 38.05
CA HIS A 51 -5.52 2.87 38.78
C HIS A 51 -6.70 3.86 38.85
N PHE A 52 -7.86 3.52 38.27
CA PHE A 52 -9.09 4.31 38.35
C PHE A 52 -10.11 3.64 39.26
N VAL A 53 -10.87 4.44 40.01
CA VAL A 53 -11.99 3.94 40.82
C VAL A 53 -13.29 4.12 40.03
N TYR A 54 -13.91 3.04 39.58
CA TYR A 54 -15.11 3.11 38.74
C TYR A 54 -16.14 2.02 39.03
N ASP A 55 -17.41 2.32 38.72
CA ASP A 55 -18.49 1.34 38.67
C ASP A 55 -18.84 1.06 37.20
N PHE A 56 -18.98 -0.22 36.82
CA PHE A 56 -19.26 -0.60 35.43
C PHE A 56 -20.75 -0.82 35.18
N GLU A 57 -21.30 -0.16 34.17
CA GLU A 57 -22.68 -0.32 33.70
C GLU A 57 -22.69 -0.74 32.23
N HIS A 58 -23.38 -1.84 31.92
CA HIS A 58 -23.65 -2.20 30.53
C HIS A 58 -24.78 -1.34 29.97
N VAL A 59 -24.57 -0.77 28.79
CA VAL A 59 -25.60 -0.05 28.03
C VAL A 59 -25.69 -0.68 26.66
N SER A 60 -26.91 -1.00 26.21
CA SER A 60 -27.11 -1.51 24.85
C SER A 60 -26.44 -0.58 23.84
N GLY A 61 -25.78 -1.13 22.83
CA GLY A 61 -25.12 -0.35 21.80
C GLY A 61 -26.04 0.73 21.22
N LYS A 62 -27.34 0.46 21.07
CA LYS A 62 -28.34 1.43 20.57
C LYS A 62 -28.40 2.73 21.37
N ASP A 63 -28.18 2.67 22.68
CA ASP A 63 -28.30 3.80 23.62
C ASP A 63 -26.93 4.37 24.04
N ASN A 64 -25.82 3.83 23.49
CA ASN A 64 -24.48 4.26 23.82
C ASN A 64 -24.06 5.53 23.04
N ILE A 65 -23.97 6.65 23.75
CA ILE A 65 -23.53 7.96 23.24
C ILE A 65 -22.10 7.98 22.69
N ALA A 66 -21.22 7.05 23.09
CA ALA A 66 -19.83 6.98 22.62
C ALA A 66 -19.71 6.54 21.15
N ASP A 67 -20.75 5.89 20.62
CA ASP A 67 -20.82 5.36 19.24
C ASP A 67 -21.61 6.31 18.31
N CYS A 68 -21.58 7.62 18.57
CA CYS A 68 -22.28 8.62 17.75
C CYS A 68 -21.66 8.78 16.35
N ALA A 69 -20.34 8.62 16.21
CA ALA A 69 -19.63 8.83 14.94
C ALA A 69 -19.92 7.76 13.87
N SER A 70 -20.31 6.54 14.26
CA SER A 70 -20.74 5.48 13.34
C SER A 70 -22.21 5.66 12.89
N ARG A 71 -22.94 6.62 13.48
CA ARG A 71 -24.38 6.87 13.28
C ARG A 71 -24.68 8.15 12.52
N ILE A 72 -23.69 8.99 12.28
CA ILE A 72 -23.79 10.14 11.39
C ILE A 72 -24.04 9.60 9.97
N GLY A 73 -25.30 9.50 9.58
CA GLY A 73 -25.75 8.96 8.28
C GLY A 73 -26.88 7.94 8.34
N ALA A 74 -27.31 7.48 9.52
CA ALA A 74 -28.55 6.72 9.64
C ALA A 74 -29.76 7.66 9.46
N LYS A 75 -30.54 7.40 8.42
CA LYS A 75 -31.67 8.21 7.91
C LYS A 75 -32.53 8.81 9.03
N ARG A 76 -32.66 10.14 9.03
CA ARG A 76 -33.87 10.78 9.55
C ARG A 76 -34.94 10.62 8.47
N GLU A 77 -36.02 9.93 8.80
CA GLU A 77 -37.22 9.94 7.98
C GLU A 77 -37.80 11.37 7.95
N ASN A 78 -38.29 11.75 6.77
CA ASN A 78 -39.08 12.94 6.45
C ASN A 78 -38.35 14.29 6.46
N THR A 79 -37.80 14.70 5.32
CA THR A 79 -38.21 15.96 4.65
C THR A 79 -37.73 15.96 3.20
N GLU A 80 -38.56 16.51 2.34
CA GLU A 80 -38.45 16.57 0.89
C GLU A 80 -37.30 17.48 0.41
N GLU A 81 -36.98 17.32 -0.88
CA GLU A 81 -36.17 18.17 -1.74
C GLU A 81 -34.65 18.05 -1.63
N ASN A 82 -34.05 17.39 -2.63
CA ASN A 82 -32.67 17.65 -3.03
C ASN A 82 -32.64 17.81 -4.56
N PRO A 83 -32.31 19.01 -5.10
CA PRO A 83 -32.42 19.28 -6.52
C PRO A 83 -31.32 18.55 -7.32
N GLN A 84 -31.78 17.99 -8.42
CA GLN A 84 -31.05 17.22 -9.40
C GLN A 84 -30.08 18.12 -10.17
N PHE A 85 -28.76 17.90 -10.05
CA PHE A 85 -27.77 18.50 -10.94
C PHE A 85 -27.29 17.48 -11.98
N GLY A 86 -27.23 17.96 -13.23
CA GLY A 86 -27.26 17.20 -14.47
C GLY A 86 -26.17 16.14 -14.64
N ILE A 87 -26.61 15.00 -15.16
CA ILE A 87 -25.77 13.91 -15.65
C ILE A 87 -25.77 14.02 -17.17
N GLU A 88 -24.69 14.53 -17.76
CA GLU A 88 -24.35 14.20 -19.13
C GLU A 88 -23.99 12.71 -19.17
N LYS A 89 -24.88 11.91 -19.74
CA LYS A 89 -24.64 10.50 -20.03
C LYS A 89 -23.83 10.41 -21.31
N GLU A 90 -22.55 10.11 -21.24
CA GLU A 90 -21.89 9.45 -22.37
C GLU A 90 -22.34 7.98 -22.42
N PRO A 91 -22.80 7.49 -23.59
CA PRO A 91 -23.19 6.10 -23.76
C PRO A 91 -21.91 5.28 -23.95
N HIS A 92 -21.37 4.75 -22.85
CA HIS A 92 -20.48 3.61 -22.96
C HIS A 92 -21.36 2.38 -23.20
N GLU A 93 -21.42 1.95 -24.45
CA GLU A 93 -21.97 0.67 -24.85
C GLU A 93 -21.36 -0.41 -23.96
N LEU A 94 -22.17 -0.92 -23.02
CA LEU A 94 -21.89 -2.13 -22.27
C LEU A 94 -21.84 -3.26 -23.29
N PHE A 95 -20.66 -3.62 -23.76
CA PHE A 95 -20.43 -5.03 -24.05
C PHE A 95 -20.05 -5.65 -22.72
N SER A 96 -21.02 -6.35 -22.15
CA SER A 96 -20.75 -7.25 -21.05
C SER A 96 -19.54 -8.10 -21.46
N VAL A 97 -18.52 -8.17 -20.59
CA VAL A 97 -17.96 -9.50 -20.39
C VAL A 97 -19.21 -10.33 -20.20
N THR A 98 -19.50 -11.26 -21.10
CA THR A 98 -20.39 -12.37 -20.83
C THR A 98 -19.74 -13.13 -19.69
N ALA A 99 -19.72 -12.51 -18.51
CA ALA A 99 -19.88 -13.17 -17.27
C ALA A 99 -21.11 -14.00 -17.56
N SER A 100 -20.95 -15.29 -17.44
CA SER A 100 -22.06 -16.21 -17.27
C SER A 100 -22.84 -15.88 -15.97
N ALA A 101 -23.04 -14.59 -15.67
CA ALA A 101 -23.93 -14.03 -14.69
C ALA A 101 -25.40 -14.22 -15.09
N SER A 102 -25.67 -14.75 -16.29
CA SER A 102 -26.97 -15.30 -16.68
C SER A 102 -27.15 -16.80 -16.36
N VAL A 103 -26.18 -17.45 -15.71
CA VAL A 103 -26.42 -18.77 -15.09
C VAL A 103 -26.16 -18.64 -13.60
N ILE A 104 -27.16 -18.14 -12.88
CA ILE A 104 -27.40 -18.64 -11.53
C ILE A 104 -27.56 -20.15 -11.68
N ASN A 105 -26.46 -20.89 -11.57
CA ASN A 105 -26.29 -22.25 -11.06
C ASN A 105 -27.33 -23.35 -11.33
N ASP A 106 -28.30 -23.22 -12.23
CA ASP A 106 -29.34 -24.22 -12.43
C ASP A 106 -28.81 -25.49 -13.13
N GLN A 107 -27.57 -25.46 -13.61
CA GLN A 107 -26.91 -26.61 -14.23
C GLN A 107 -25.91 -27.33 -13.32
N LEU A 108 -25.57 -26.79 -12.14
CA LEU A 108 -24.63 -27.44 -11.22
C LEU A 108 -25.41 -28.35 -10.27
N LEU A 109 -25.67 -29.57 -10.74
CA LEU A 109 -26.26 -30.65 -9.97
C LEU A 109 -25.45 -30.94 -8.70
N ALA A 110 -26.12 -31.26 -7.60
CA ALA A 110 -25.48 -31.67 -6.35
C ALA A 110 -24.57 -32.88 -6.59
N LEU A 111 -23.41 -32.90 -5.93
CA LEU A 111 -22.50 -34.03 -5.99
C LEU A 111 -22.96 -35.10 -4.99
N THR A 112 -23.39 -36.25 -5.48
CA THR A 112 -23.89 -37.33 -4.62
C THR A 112 -22.81 -38.39 -4.36
N ASN A 113 -22.97 -39.15 -3.26
CA ASN A 113 -22.09 -40.28 -2.99
C ASN A 113 -22.16 -41.35 -4.09
N ALA A 114 -23.28 -41.44 -4.83
CA ALA A 114 -23.42 -42.35 -5.96
C ALA A 114 -22.53 -41.92 -7.13
N ASP A 115 -22.48 -40.62 -7.43
CA ASP A 115 -21.61 -40.06 -8.47
C ASP A 115 -20.14 -40.36 -8.17
N VAL A 116 -19.72 -40.19 -6.91
CA VAL A 116 -18.34 -40.48 -6.50
C VAL A 116 -18.01 -41.96 -6.64
N ARG A 117 -18.93 -42.86 -6.29
CA ARG A 117 -18.72 -44.31 -6.45
C ARG A 117 -18.56 -44.70 -7.91
N GLN A 118 -19.44 -44.20 -8.78
CA GLN A 118 -19.39 -44.52 -10.21
C GLN A 118 -18.08 -44.04 -10.83
N GLU A 119 -17.66 -42.81 -10.52
CA GLU A 119 -16.40 -42.26 -11.02
C GLU A 119 -15.17 -42.94 -10.42
N LEU A 120 -15.24 -43.42 -9.16
CA LEU A 120 -14.16 -44.20 -8.57
C LEU A 120 -13.94 -45.53 -9.31
N LEU A 121 -14.99 -46.16 -9.81
CA LEU A 121 -14.89 -47.39 -10.61
C LEU A 121 -14.19 -47.17 -11.95
N VAL A 122 -14.35 -45.97 -12.52
CA VAL A 122 -13.78 -45.58 -13.81
C VAL A 122 -12.35 -45.01 -13.67
N ASP A 123 -12.06 -44.33 -12.56
CA ASP A 123 -10.77 -43.66 -12.34
C ASP A 123 -9.64 -44.68 -12.13
N ASN A 124 -8.83 -44.88 -13.18
CA ASN A 124 -7.69 -45.80 -13.19
C ASN A 124 -6.66 -45.50 -12.09
N GLU A 125 -6.50 -44.22 -11.72
CA GLU A 125 -5.56 -43.83 -10.66
C GLU A 125 -6.04 -44.35 -9.30
N LEU A 126 -7.30 -44.10 -8.96
CA LEU A 126 -7.85 -44.49 -7.66
C LEU A 126 -8.09 -46.00 -7.57
N GLN A 127 -8.44 -46.67 -8.67
CA GLN A 127 -8.47 -48.13 -8.73
C GLN A 127 -7.10 -48.75 -8.46
N THR A 128 -6.04 -48.12 -8.97
CA THR A 128 -4.67 -48.56 -8.66
C THR A 128 -4.35 -48.31 -7.18
N VAL A 129 -4.72 -47.16 -6.61
CA VAL A 129 -4.58 -46.92 -5.16
C VAL A 129 -5.25 -48.03 -4.34
N VAL A 130 -6.48 -48.41 -4.68
CA VAL A 130 -7.23 -49.46 -3.96
C VAL A 130 -6.51 -50.81 -4.02
N LYS A 131 -6.01 -51.22 -5.19
CA LYS A 131 -5.27 -52.50 -5.35
C LYS A 131 -3.96 -52.56 -4.59
N TRP A 132 -3.35 -51.42 -4.28
CA TRP A 132 -2.05 -51.31 -3.63
C TRP A 132 -2.13 -51.00 -2.13
N LEU A 133 -3.33 -50.77 -1.57
CA LEU A 133 -3.53 -50.58 -0.13
C LEU A 133 -3.06 -51.80 0.68
N ASP A 134 -3.38 -53.01 0.22
CA ASP A 134 -3.08 -54.26 0.92
C ASP A 134 -1.65 -54.77 0.67
N LYS A 135 -0.96 -54.21 -0.33
CA LYS A 135 0.39 -54.65 -0.71
C LYS A 135 1.45 -53.88 0.10
N LYS A 136 2.39 -54.63 0.69
CA LYS A 136 3.57 -54.06 1.41
C LYS A 136 4.73 -53.68 0.49
N GLU A 137 4.49 -53.59 -0.82
CA GLU A 137 5.50 -53.28 -1.83
C GLU A 137 5.59 -51.78 -2.10
N LYS A 138 6.66 -51.36 -2.81
CA LYS A 138 6.82 -49.96 -3.24
C LYS A 138 5.76 -49.62 -4.29
N TRP A 139 5.02 -48.53 -4.04
CA TRP A 139 3.93 -48.08 -4.92
C TRP A 139 4.46 -47.54 -6.27
N PRO A 140 3.72 -47.73 -7.38
CA PRO A 140 4.03 -47.11 -8.68
C PRO A 140 4.13 -45.58 -8.61
N GLU A 141 4.97 -44.97 -9.47
CA GLU A 141 5.20 -43.53 -9.50
C GLU A 141 3.92 -42.69 -9.65
N GLN A 142 2.93 -43.19 -10.40
CA GLN A 142 1.66 -42.51 -10.64
C GLN A 142 0.86 -42.27 -9.34
N ILE A 143 0.89 -43.22 -8.41
CA ILE A 143 0.14 -43.16 -7.15
C ILE A 143 1.03 -42.80 -5.95
N MET A 144 2.31 -42.50 -6.19
CA MET A 144 3.28 -42.18 -5.13
C MET A 144 2.83 -41.01 -4.24
N LYS A 145 2.03 -40.07 -4.80
CA LYS A 145 1.42 -38.96 -4.06
C LYS A 145 0.46 -39.38 -2.93
N TYR A 146 -0.04 -40.62 -2.97
CA TYR A 146 -0.91 -41.21 -1.94
C TYR A 146 -0.12 -42.05 -0.92
N GLN A 147 1.10 -42.47 -1.25
CA GLN A 147 1.90 -43.38 -0.40
C GLN A 147 2.17 -42.81 1.00
N ALA A 148 2.42 -41.50 1.11
CA ALA A 148 2.61 -40.82 2.40
C ALA A 148 1.39 -40.92 3.33
N PHE A 149 0.22 -41.25 2.78
CA PHE A 149 -1.04 -41.36 3.49
C PHE A 149 -1.56 -42.79 3.57
N GLN A 150 -0.78 -43.81 3.17
CA GLN A 150 -1.22 -45.20 3.13
C GLN A 150 -1.87 -45.66 4.44
N GLY A 151 -1.29 -45.33 5.60
CA GLY A 151 -1.82 -45.71 6.91
C GLY A 151 -3.11 -44.97 7.33
N ASP A 152 -3.48 -43.89 6.64
CA ASP A 152 -4.72 -43.14 6.86
C ASP A 152 -5.85 -43.55 5.88
N LEU A 153 -5.53 -44.33 4.84
CA LEU A 153 -6.45 -44.67 3.75
C LEU A 153 -7.12 -46.02 3.99
N TYR A 154 -8.42 -46.09 3.78
CA TYR A 154 -9.18 -47.34 3.86
C TYR A 154 -10.39 -47.31 2.94
N LEU A 155 -10.93 -48.50 2.64
CA LEU A 155 -12.13 -48.67 1.84
C LEU A 155 -13.35 -48.78 2.76
N GLN A 156 -14.39 -47.99 2.52
CA GLN A 156 -15.67 -48.09 3.23
C GLN A 156 -16.79 -48.38 2.23
N GLY A 157 -17.12 -49.67 2.04
CA GLY A 157 -17.89 -50.11 0.89
C GLY A 157 -17.13 -49.77 -0.41
N ASP A 158 -17.78 -49.20 -1.41
CA ASP A 158 -17.12 -48.80 -2.67
C ASP A 158 -16.55 -47.36 -2.66
N LEU A 159 -16.21 -46.83 -1.48
CA LEU A 159 -15.68 -45.48 -1.33
C LEU A 159 -14.28 -45.52 -0.72
N LEU A 160 -13.35 -44.81 -1.34
CA LEU A 160 -12.02 -44.59 -0.78
C LEU A 160 -12.07 -43.44 0.22
N MET A 161 -11.68 -43.73 1.46
CA MET A 161 -11.70 -42.78 2.58
C MET A 161 -10.28 -42.53 3.08
N LYS A 162 -10.01 -41.29 3.49
CA LYS A 162 -8.83 -40.89 4.27
C LYS A 162 -9.29 -40.42 5.64
N ARG A 163 -9.13 -41.25 6.68
CA ARG A 163 -9.81 -41.05 7.97
C ARG A 163 -11.30 -40.79 7.70
N GLU A 164 -11.88 -39.72 8.23
CA GLU A 164 -13.31 -39.38 8.06
C GLU A 164 -13.65 -38.66 6.73
N LYS A 165 -12.71 -38.57 5.77
CA LYS A 165 -12.90 -37.76 4.54
C LYS A 165 -12.90 -38.62 3.29
N MET A 166 -13.81 -38.32 2.37
CA MET A 166 -13.92 -38.99 1.08
C MET A 166 -12.83 -38.53 0.12
N VAL A 167 -12.15 -39.49 -0.51
CA VAL A 167 -11.14 -39.20 -1.53
C VAL A 167 -11.82 -38.95 -2.87
N LEU A 168 -11.62 -37.77 -3.45
CA LEU A 168 -12.35 -37.36 -4.65
C LEU A 168 -11.59 -37.69 -5.97
N PRO A 169 -12.24 -38.38 -6.94
CA PRO A 169 -11.72 -38.60 -8.29
C PRO A 169 -11.35 -37.32 -9.00
N SER A 170 -10.35 -37.40 -9.90
CA SER A 170 -9.82 -36.23 -10.60
C SER A 170 -10.87 -35.48 -11.42
N THR A 171 -11.81 -36.21 -12.03
CA THR A 171 -12.93 -35.72 -12.84
C THR A 171 -13.91 -34.85 -12.04
N LEU A 172 -14.18 -35.21 -10.79
CA LEU A 172 -15.18 -34.54 -9.95
C LEU A 172 -14.63 -33.32 -9.18
N ARG A 173 -13.30 -33.17 -9.08
CA ARG A 173 -12.66 -32.07 -8.33
C ARG A 173 -13.10 -30.70 -8.81
N ASP A 174 -13.12 -30.49 -10.13
CA ASP A 174 -13.51 -29.21 -10.71
C ASP A 174 -14.98 -28.86 -10.42
N ARG A 175 -15.88 -29.84 -10.51
CA ARG A 175 -17.30 -29.67 -10.16
C ARG A 175 -17.47 -29.35 -8.67
N ALA A 176 -16.73 -30.02 -7.80
CA ALA A 176 -16.75 -29.74 -6.36
C ALA A 176 -16.25 -28.32 -6.05
N LEU A 177 -15.21 -27.85 -6.74
CA LEU A 177 -14.70 -26.48 -6.61
C LEU A 177 -15.74 -25.45 -7.06
N ARG A 178 -16.40 -25.65 -8.21
CA ARG A 178 -17.48 -24.76 -8.69
C ARG A 178 -18.65 -24.69 -7.71
N LEU A 179 -19.09 -25.84 -7.19
CA LEU A 179 -20.17 -25.92 -6.19
C LEU A 179 -19.80 -25.16 -4.91
N ALA A 180 -18.60 -25.40 -4.38
CA ALA A 180 -18.12 -24.73 -3.18
C ALA A 180 -17.89 -23.21 -3.39
N HIS A 181 -17.68 -22.76 -4.64
CA HIS A 181 -17.46 -21.36 -4.97
C HIS A 181 -18.72 -20.58 -5.37
N ARG A 182 -19.91 -21.20 -5.36
CA ARG A 182 -21.19 -20.60 -5.80
C ARG A 182 -21.50 -19.21 -5.24
N SER A 183 -21.07 -18.93 -4.01
CA SER A 183 -21.28 -17.63 -3.33
C SER A 183 -20.00 -16.79 -3.21
N HIS A 184 -18.98 -17.07 -4.04
CA HIS A 184 -17.65 -16.45 -4.00
C HIS A 184 -17.03 -16.36 -2.58
N PRO A 185 -17.03 -17.45 -1.78
CA PRO A 185 -16.42 -17.43 -0.46
C PRO A 185 -14.91 -17.21 -0.57
N GLY A 186 -14.34 -16.55 0.46
CA GLY A 186 -12.90 -16.40 0.58
C GLY A 186 -12.17 -17.75 0.68
N MET A 187 -10.90 -17.77 0.30
CA MET A 187 -10.06 -18.97 0.22
C MET A 187 -10.09 -19.83 1.50
N SER A 188 -9.96 -19.19 2.68
CA SER A 188 -9.97 -19.89 3.97
C SER A 188 -11.31 -20.59 4.25
N THR A 189 -12.42 -19.92 3.92
CA THR A 189 -13.77 -20.47 4.10
C THR A 189 -13.99 -21.67 3.19
N MET A 190 -13.59 -21.56 1.92
CA MET A 190 -13.71 -22.64 0.94
C MET A 190 -12.87 -23.87 1.33
N LYS A 191 -11.63 -23.65 1.82
CA LYS A 191 -10.79 -24.72 2.38
C LYS A 191 -11.46 -25.40 3.56
N ASN A 192 -11.98 -24.63 4.51
CA ASN A 192 -12.63 -25.19 5.69
C ASN A 192 -13.87 -26.00 5.31
N PHE A 193 -14.70 -25.51 4.37
CA PHE A 193 -15.88 -26.20 3.89
C PHE A 193 -15.53 -27.55 3.23
N LEU A 194 -14.64 -27.55 2.24
CA LEU A 194 -14.27 -28.79 1.53
C LEU A 194 -13.59 -29.81 2.46
N ARG A 195 -12.77 -29.34 3.41
CA ARG A 195 -12.09 -30.20 4.39
C ARG A 195 -13.03 -30.90 5.37
N GLN A 196 -14.32 -30.53 5.46
CA GLN A 196 -15.26 -31.21 6.35
C GLN A 196 -15.56 -32.64 5.90
N GLY A 197 -15.59 -32.90 4.59
CA GLY A 197 -15.97 -34.21 4.06
C GLY A 197 -15.12 -34.72 2.90
N LEU A 198 -14.30 -33.87 2.27
CA LEU A 198 -13.56 -34.22 1.06
C LEU A 198 -12.05 -34.10 1.26
N TRP A 199 -11.30 -34.88 0.49
CA TRP A 199 -9.85 -34.81 0.44
C TRP A 199 -9.29 -35.29 -0.91
N TRP A 200 -8.20 -34.68 -1.37
CA TRP A 200 -7.35 -35.24 -2.42
C TRP A 200 -5.94 -34.62 -2.32
N PRO A 201 -4.90 -35.25 -2.90
CA PRO A 201 -3.56 -34.69 -2.92
C PRO A 201 -3.54 -33.32 -3.62
N GLY A 202 -2.96 -32.31 -2.95
CA GLY A 202 -2.88 -30.96 -3.50
C GLY A 202 -4.19 -30.14 -3.46
N MET A 203 -5.21 -30.59 -2.75
CA MET A 203 -6.52 -29.90 -2.63
C MET A 203 -6.40 -28.42 -2.29
N ASP A 204 -5.58 -28.08 -1.29
CA ASP A 204 -5.44 -26.67 -0.88
C ASP A 204 -4.92 -25.80 -2.02
N ARG A 205 -3.90 -26.26 -2.76
CA ARG A 205 -3.34 -25.52 -3.90
C ARG A 205 -4.37 -25.34 -5.00
N GLN A 206 -5.13 -26.39 -5.33
CA GLN A 206 -6.19 -26.29 -6.33
C GLN A 206 -7.30 -25.32 -5.91
N ILE A 207 -7.67 -25.28 -4.63
CA ILE A 207 -8.62 -24.29 -4.11
C ILE A 207 -8.06 -22.87 -4.24
N GLU A 208 -6.78 -22.67 -3.89
CA GLU A 208 -6.13 -21.36 -4.03
C GLU A 208 -6.12 -20.89 -5.48
N ASP A 209 -5.67 -21.76 -6.40
CA ASP A 209 -5.59 -21.46 -7.83
C ASP A 209 -6.99 -21.17 -8.40
N PHE A 210 -8.03 -21.90 -7.96
CA PHE A 210 -9.40 -21.68 -8.40
C PHE A 210 -9.96 -20.31 -7.97
N VAL A 211 -9.80 -19.94 -6.69
CA VAL A 211 -10.30 -18.65 -6.19
C VAL A 211 -9.49 -17.48 -6.76
N LYS A 212 -8.16 -17.64 -6.91
CA LYS A 212 -7.31 -16.61 -7.50
C LYS A 212 -7.65 -16.36 -8.97
N THR A 213 -7.97 -17.38 -9.74
CA THR A 213 -8.29 -17.28 -11.17
C THR A 213 -9.75 -16.92 -11.47
N CYS A 214 -10.61 -16.78 -10.45
CA CYS A 214 -12.00 -16.37 -10.62
C CYS A 214 -12.10 -14.89 -11.08
N PRO A 215 -12.69 -14.62 -12.27
CA PRO A 215 -12.78 -13.26 -12.82
C PRO A 215 -13.53 -12.29 -11.89
N GLU A 216 -14.65 -12.73 -11.33
CA GLU A 216 -15.52 -11.92 -10.48
C GLU A 216 -14.80 -11.56 -9.16
N CYS A 217 -14.18 -12.55 -8.51
CA CYS A 217 -13.37 -12.33 -7.31
C CYS A 217 -12.19 -11.39 -7.58
N GLN A 218 -11.54 -11.50 -8.74
CA GLN A 218 -10.43 -10.60 -9.10
C GLN A 218 -10.88 -9.15 -9.29
N LEU A 219 -12.08 -8.90 -9.82
CA LEU A 219 -12.64 -7.55 -10.01
C LEU A 219 -13.02 -6.87 -8.68
N VAL A 220 -13.46 -7.63 -7.68
CA VAL A 220 -13.91 -7.09 -6.38
C VAL A 220 -12.79 -6.99 -5.34
N THR A 221 -11.74 -7.81 -5.47
CA THR A 221 -10.67 -7.90 -4.46
C THR A 221 -9.58 -6.87 -4.71
N VAL A 222 -9.45 -5.89 -3.81
CA VAL A 222 -8.40 -4.86 -3.85
C VAL A 222 -7.03 -5.46 -3.51
N ILE A 223 -5.99 -5.07 -4.26
CA ILE A 223 -4.61 -5.37 -3.88
C ILE A 223 -4.29 -4.66 -2.56
N SER A 224 -3.88 -5.42 -1.54
CA SER A 224 -3.64 -4.89 -0.20
C SER A 224 -2.26 -4.27 0.01
N ARG A 225 -1.34 -4.39 -0.95
CA ARG A 225 0.05 -3.94 -0.80
C ARG A 225 0.43 -2.99 -1.94
N PRO A 226 0.76 -1.72 -1.64
CA PRO A 226 1.21 -0.78 -2.65
C PRO A 226 2.66 -1.08 -3.07
N LEU A 227 3.07 -0.49 -4.18
CA LEU A 227 4.46 -0.58 -4.65
C LEU A 227 5.39 0.29 -3.80
N PRO A 228 6.69 -0.05 -3.74
CA PRO A 228 7.71 0.81 -3.18
C PRO A 228 7.78 2.16 -3.89
N ILE A 229 8.14 3.22 -3.17
CA ILE A 229 8.27 4.55 -3.76
C ILE A 229 9.61 4.66 -4.49
N GLU A 230 9.55 4.93 -5.79
CA GLU A 230 10.74 5.20 -6.59
C GLU A 230 11.31 6.60 -6.32
N ASN A 231 12.65 6.69 -6.30
CA ASN A 231 13.35 7.96 -6.13
C ASN A 231 13.39 8.71 -7.45
N THR A 232 12.95 9.97 -7.45
CA THR A 232 13.30 10.90 -8.54
C THR A 232 14.70 11.42 -8.30
N GLU A 233 15.57 11.36 -9.32
CA GLU A 233 16.91 11.93 -9.24
C GLU A 233 16.86 13.46 -9.07
N LEU A 234 17.91 14.02 -8.45
CA LEU A 234 18.08 15.46 -8.38
C LEU A 234 18.50 15.96 -9.78
N PRO A 235 17.94 17.07 -10.30
CA PRO A 235 18.37 17.66 -11.57
C PRO A 235 19.87 17.98 -11.58
N GLN A 236 20.43 18.20 -12.77
CA GLN A 236 21.86 18.50 -12.89
C GLN A 236 22.18 19.93 -12.46
N ASN A 237 21.37 20.92 -12.87
CA ASN A 237 21.59 22.32 -12.53
C ASN A 237 20.35 22.96 -11.86
N PRO A 238 20.52 24.07 -11.12
CA PRO A 238 19.42 24.92 -10.72
C PRO A 238 18.54 25.29 -11.92
N TRP A 239 17.22 25.30 -11.72
CA TRP A 239 16.24 25.74 -12.71
C TRP A 239 16.10 24.88 -13.97
N ASP A 240 16.83 23.76 -14.09
CA ASP A 240 16.65 22.83 -15.23
C ASP A 240 15.29 22.14 -15.21
N TYR A 241 14.77 21.81 -14.02
CA TYR A 241 13.54 21.05 -13.81
C TYR A 241 12.68 21.73 -12.74
N VAL A 242 11.61 22.40 -13.14
CA VAL A 242 10.75 23.19 -12.25
C VAL A 242 9.36 22.57 -12.18
N SER A 243 8.86 22.37 -10.97
CA SER A 243 7.48 21.92 -10.73
C SER A 243 6.57 23.12 -10.55
N MET A 244 5.40 23.12 -11.17
CA MET A 244 4.40 24.17 -11.03
C MET A 244 3.05 23.60 -10.59
N ASP A 245 2.29 24.40 -9.84
CA ASP A 245 0.95 24.04 -9.39
C ASP A 245 0.15 25.29 -9.00
N PHE A 246 -1.17 25.18 -8.90
CA PHE A 246 -2.05 26.25 -8.45
C PHE A 246 -2.39 26.10 -6.97
N ALA A 247 -2.14 27.15 -6.21
CA ALA A 247 -2.64 27.28 -4.84
C ALA A 247 -3.88 28.18 -4.84
N SER A 248 -4.92 27.77 -4.12
CA SER A 248 -6.12 28.60 -3.94
C SER A 248 -6.76 28.35 -2.58
N ALA A 249 -7.49 29.34 -2.07
CA ALA A 249 -8.42 29.13 -0.96
C ALA A 249 -9.87 29.39 -1.40
N SER A 250 -10.76 28.48 -1.01
CA SER A 250 -12.20 28.55 -1.28
C SER A 250 -12.97 29.51 -0.38
N ASP A 251 -12.32 30.08 0.64
CA ASP A 251 -12.92 31.03 1.58
C ASP A 251 -13.16 32.42 0.95
N ASN A 252 -13.78 33.34 1.70
CA ASN A 252 -14.06 34.74 1.35
C ASN A 252 -12.88 35.57 0.79
N LEU A 253 -11.62 35.09 0.87
CA LEU A 253 -10.48 35.76 0.24
C LEU A 253 -10.34 35.46 -1.25
N ASN A 254 -10.90 34.34 -1.74
CA ASN A 254 -10.82 33.86 -3.12
C ASN A 254 -9.43 34.08 -3.77
N TRP A 255 -8.37 33.82 -3.00
CA TRP A 255 -7.02 34.06 -3.49
C TRP A 255 -6.57 32.88 -4.32
N LYS A 256 -5.84 33.18 -5.40
CA LYS A 256 -5.25 32.19 -6.29
C LYS A 256 -3.81 32.60 -6.56
N ALA A 257 -2.91 31.63 -6.64
CA ALA A 257 -1.53 31.88 -6.98
C ALA A 257 -0.95 30.71 -7.79
N LEU A 258 -0.07 31.04 -8.72
CA LEU A 258 0.79 30.07 -9.37
C LEU A 258 2.03 29.89 -8.52
N VAL A 259 2.32 28.65 -8.13
CA VAL A 259 3.49 28.28 -7.35
C VAL A 259 4.44 27.53 -8.27
N LEU A 260 5.70 27.96 -8.32
CA LEU A 260 6.78 27.25 -8.98
C LEU A 260 7.86 26.91 -7.96
N THR A 261 8.34 25.68 -7.99
CA THR A 261 9.43 25.24 -7.13
C THR A 261 10.52 24.57 -7.97
N ASP A 262 11.75 25.04 -7.82
CA ASP A 262 12.90 24.41 -8.44
C ASP A 262 13.24 23.07 -7.76
N ASN A 263 13.33 22.01 -8.55
CA ASN A 263 13.61 20.68 -8.02
C ASN A 263 15.10 20.43 -7.77
N TYR A 264 15.99 21.38 -8.02
CA TYR A 264 17.37 21.32 -7.56
C TYR A 264 17.53 22.09 -6.23
N SER A 265 17.40 23.41 -6.28
CA SER A 265 17.67 24.33 -5.17
C SER A 265 16.56 24.40 -4.12
N ARG A 266 15.36 23.89 -4.43
CA ARG A 266 14.12 24.11 -3.65
C ARG A 266 13.65 25.57 -3.68
N PHE A 267 14.17 26.39 -4.59
CA PHE A 267 13.81 27.80 -4.70
C PHE A 267 12.33 27.96 -5.06
N LEU A 268 11.63 28.80 -4.29
CA LEU A 268 10.19 29.00 -4.37
C LEU A 268 9.88 30.33 -5.06
N VAL A 269 8.99 30.28 -6.05
CA VAL A 269 8.41 31.46 -6.70
C VAL A 269 6.90 31.36 -6.60
N VAL A 270 6.25 32.42 -6.10
CA VAL A 270 4.79 32.47 -6.00
C VAL A 270 4.30 33.73 -6.68
N LEU A 271 3.36 33.56 -7.61
CA LEU A 271 2.75 34.66 -8.34
C LEU A 271 1.26 34.73 -8.03
N PRO A 272 0.79 35.78 -7.34
CA PRO A 272 -0.63 36.06 -7.18
C PRO A 272 -1.34 36.15 -8.54
N MET A 273 -2.49 35.51 -8.67
CA MET A 273 -3.29 35.49 -9.88
C MET A 273 -4.76 35.78 -9.58
N ASP A 274 -5.42 36.53 -10.46
CA ASP A 274 -6.85 36.79 -10.35
C ASP A 274 -7.68 35.69 -11.05
N LYS A 275 -7.11 35.08 -12.10
CA LYS A 275 -7.70 34.00 -12.88
C LYS A 275 -6.68 32.89 -13.14
N THR A 276 -7.16 31.66 -13.27
CA THR A 276 -6.37 30.46 -13.58
C THR A 276 -6.59 30.00 -15.02
N ASP A 277 -6.86 30.93 -15.94
CA ASP A 277 -7.00 30.64 -17.37
C ASP A 277 -5.63 30.52 -18.05
N THR A 278 -5.62 29.92 -19.25
CA THR A 278 -4.40 29.67 -20.02
C THR A 278 -3.64 30.95 -20.35
N GLU A 279 -4.34 32.04 -20.67
CA GLU A 279 -3.72 33.34 -21.02
C GLU A 279 -3.10 34.06 -19.82
N ALA A 280 -3.74 34.01 -18.64
CA ALA A 280 -3.14 34.50 -17.41
C ALA A 280 -1.91 33.65 -17.05
N LEU A 281 -1.98 32.33 -17.21
CA LEU A 281 -0.83 31.44 -16.97
C LEU A 281 0.35 31.79 -17.90
N LYS A 282 0.12 31.93 -19.21
CA LYS A 282 1.18 32.34 -20.17
C LYS A 282 1.81 33.68 -19.80
N ARG A 283 0.99 34.67 -19.40
CA ARG A 283 1.49 35.98 -18.93
C ARG A 283 2.35 35.86 -17.68
N SER A 284 1.91 35.06 -16.71
CA SER A 284 2.68 34.78 -15.49
C SER A 284 4.00 34.06 -15.80
N LEU A 285 3.97 33.01 -16.61
CA LEU A 285 5.17 32.27 -17.02
C LEU A 285 6.16 33.14 -17.80
N ARG A 286 5.68 34.02 -18.69
CA ARG A 286 6.55 34.97 -19.39
C ARG A 286 7.29 35.89 -18.41
N LYS A 287 6.62 36.37 -17.34
CA LYS A 287 7.28 37.14 -16.29
C LYS A 287 8.36 36.32 -15.58
N VAL A 288 8.06 35.06 -15.23
CA VAL A 288 9.04 34.16 -14.60
C VAL A 288 10.25 33.95 -15.50
N PHE A 289 10.04 33.64 -16.78
CA PHE A 289 11.11 33.36 -17.73
C PHE A 289 11.99 34.58 -17.99
N ASN A 290 11.42 35.77 -17.96
CA ASN A 290 12.20 37.01 -18.07
C ASN A 290 13.05 37.31 -16.83
N THR A 291 12.64 36.82 -15.65
CA THR A 291 13.34 37.09 -14.39
C THR A 291 14.38 36.02 -14.05
N TYR A 292 14.04 34.75 -14.24
CA TYR A 292 14.84 33.59 -13.80
C TYR A 292 15.36 32.74 -14.95
N TYR A 293 15.17 33.20 -16.19
CA TYR A 293 15.43 32.43 -17.41
C TYR A 293 14.52 31.22 -17.60
N VAL A 294 14.65 30.59 -18.76
CA VAL A 294 13.76 29.53 -19.25
C VAL A 294 14.26 28.16 -18.75
N PRO A 295 13.43 27.36 -18.05
CA PRO A 295 13.79 26.03 -17.60
C PRO A 295 13.79 25.02 -18.76
N LYS A 296 14.56 23.93 -18.67
CA LYS A 296 14.52 22.86 -19.69
C LYS A 296 13.23 22.06 -19.65
N THR A 297 12.67 21.86 -18.45
CA THR A 297 11.48 21.04 -18.27
C THR A 297 10.60 21.61 -17.16
N LEU A 298 9.29 21.62 -17.43
CA LEU A 298 8.25 22.01 -16.50
C LEU A 298 7.41 20.80 -16.15
N LYS A 299 7.14 20.60 -14.86
CA LYS A 299 6.22 19.57 -14.36
C LYS A 299 4.94 20.22 -13.85
N ALA A 300 3.78 19.75 -14.30
CA ALA A 300 2.47 20.19 -13.79
C ALA A 300 1.56 18.98 -13.52
N ASP A 301 0.42 19.19 -12.86
CA ASP A 301 -0.63 18.18 -12.83
C ASP A 301 -1.40 18.11 -14.16
N ASN A 302 -2.26 17.10 -14.32
CA ASN A 302 -3.06 16.95 -15.54
C ASN A 302 -4.38 17.76 -15.51
N GLY A 303 -4.48 18.76 -14.63
CA GLY A 303 -5.65 19.61 -14.48
C GLY A 303 -5.68 20.74 -15.51
N PRO A 304 -6.86 21.28 -15.86
CA PRO A 304 -6.95 22.54 -16.57
C PRO A 304 -6.39 23.69 -15.72
N PRO A 305 -5.67 24.67 -16.29
CA PRO A 305 -5.32 24.87 -17.71
C PRO A 305 -4.06 24.11 -18.19
N PHE A 306 -3.38 23.34 -17.36
CA PHE A 306 -2.09 22.72 -17.69
C PHE A 306 -2.17 21.63 -18.76
N ASN A 307 -3.33 20.98 -18.91
CA ASN A 307 -3.59 19.98 -19.94
C ASN A 307 -4.00 20.56 -21.31
N SER A 308 -3.95 21.89 -21.49
CA SER A 308 -4.33 22.52 -22.76
C SER A 308 -3.26 22.35 -23.83
N VAL A 309 -3.68 21.92 -25.03
CA VAL A 309 -2.82 21.81 -26.23
C VAL A 309 -2.18 23.16 -26.58
N GLU A 310 -2.91 24.24 -26.32
CA GLU A 310 -2.46 25.60 -26.54
C GLU A 310 -1.25 25.97 -25.65
N LEU A 311 -1.26 25.58 -24.37
CA LEU A 311 -0.13 25.81 -23.48
C LEU A 311 1.08 24.97 -23.88
N GLU A 312 0.87 23.69 -24.18
CA GLU A 312 1.94 22.77 -24.56
C GLU A 312 2.65 23.23 -25.84
N SER A 313 1.87 23.58 -26.88
CA SER A 313 2.40 24.10 -28.13
C SER A 313 3.14 25.43 -27.94
N TRP A 314 2.62 26.33 -27.10
CA TRP A 314 3.28 27.60 -26.78
C TRP A 314 4.63 27.39 -26.06
N LEU A 315 4.67 26.53 -25.04
CA LEU A 315 5.89 26.19 -24.30
C LEU A 315 6.95 25.56 -25.22
N LYS A 316 6.54 24.60 -26.05
CA LYS A 316 7.44 23.88 -26.94
C LYS A 316 7.94 24.74 -28.09
N ASN A 317 7.04 25.42 -28.79
CA ASN A 317 7.37 26.10 -30.05
C ASN A 317 8.00 27.49 -29.83
N ILE A 318 7.62 28.21 -28.77
CA ILE A 318 8.15 29.56 -28.52
C ILE A 318 9.35 29.52 -27.58
N TRP A 319 9.30 28.69 -26.54
CA TRP A 319 10.32 28.69 -25.47
C TRP A 319 11.21 27.46 -25.47
N GLY A 320 10.93 26.43 -26.28
CA GLY A 320 11.68 25.18 -26.28
C GLY A 320 11.54 24.37 -24.99
N VAL A 321 10.50 24.61 -24.20
CA VAL A 321 10.30 23.99 -22.88
C VAL A 321 9.49 22.71 -23.02
N ARG A 322 9.97 21.62 -22.40
CA ARG A 322 9.21 20.37 -22.32
C ARG A 322 8.26 20.39 -21.12
N LEU A 323 6.96 20.27 -21.37
CA LEU A 323 5.94 20.09 -20.33
C LEU A 323 5.75 18.59 -20.03
N ILE A 324 5.78 18.22 -18.75
CA ILE A 324 5.51 16.86 -18.28
C ILE A 324 4.35 16.91 -17.29
N HIS A 325 3.32 16.11 -17.53
CA HIS A 325 2.20 15.95 -16.61
C HIS A 325 2.46 14.81 -15.62
N SER A 326 2.14 15.03 -14.35
CA SER A 326 2.08 13.97 -13.35
C SER A 326 0.96 12.98 -13.69
N THR A 327 1.15 11.71 -13.32
CA THR A 327 0.11 10.71 -13.59
C THR A 327 -1.17 11.03 -12.79
N PRO A 328 -2.36 10.91 -13.41
CA PRO A 328 -3.62 11.18 -12.71
C PRO A 328 -3.73 10.37 -11.42
N LEU A 329 -4.23 11.00 -10.35
CA LEU A 329 -4.41 10.39 -9.03
C LEU A 329 -3.09 9.96 -8.35
N ASN A 330 -1.96 10.55 -8.73
CA ASN A 330 -0.66 10.28 -8.11
C ASN A 330 -0.10 11.49 -7.33
N PRO A 331 -0.73 11.91 -6.21
CA PRO A 331 -0.27 13.07 -5.43
C PRO A 331 1.18 12.92 -4.94
N THR A 332 1.62 11.68 -4.70
CA THR A 332 3.02 11.38 -4.31
C THR A 332 4.06 11.86 -5.33
N GLU A 333 3.72 12.00 -6.60
CA GLU A 333 4.63 12.56 -7.62
C GLU A 333 4.85 14.08 -7.46
N ASN A 334 3.93 14.82 -6.85
CA ASN A 334 4.01 16.28 -6.68
C ASN A 334 4.30 16.71 -5.23
N GLY A 335 4.66 15.77 -4.35
CA GLY A 335 4.80 16.01 -2.91
C GLY A 335 5.81 17.10 -2.48
N LEU A 336 6.70 17.54 -3.37
CA LEU A 336 7.58 18.68 -3.11
C LEU A 336 6.82 20.02 -3.18
N VAL A 337 5.94 20.18 -4.16
CA VAL A 337 5.09 21.36 -4.29
C VAL A 337 4.02 21.38 -3.21
N GLU A 338 3.42 20.22 -2.90
CA GLU A 338 2.44 20.10 -1.80
C GLU A 338 3.00 20.59 -0.45
N ARG A 339 4.27 20.28 -0.13
CA ARG A 339 4.91 20.80 1.08
C ARG A 339 5.11 22.30 1.03
N SER A 340 5.53 22.86 -0.11
CA SER A 340 5.66 24.30 -0.27
C SER A 340 4.31 25.02 -0.10
N MET A 341 3.21 24.40 -0.56
CA MET A 341 1.86 24.93 -0.39
C MET A 341 1.41 25.03 1.07
N GLN A 342 1.82 24.11 1.95
CA GLN A 342 1.46 24.16 3.37
C GLN A 342 1.93 25.46 4.05
N GLY A 343 3.13 25.93 3.71
CA GLY A 343 3.67 27.18 4.21
C GLY A 343 2.89 28.39 3.70
N ILE A 344 2.52 28.40 2.42
CA ILE A 344 1.70 29.44 1.79
C ILE A 344 0.31 29.49 2.44
N ASN A 345 -0.32 28.33 2.67
CA ASN A 345 -1.62 28.24 3.34
C ASN A 345 -1.55 28.74 4.79
N LYS A 346 -0.44 28.47 5.49
CA LYS A 346 -0.23 28.97 6.85
C LYS A 346 -0.09 30.49 6.89
N ILE A 347 0.74 31.08 6.01
CA ILE A 347 0.94 32.54 6.03
C ILE A 347 -0.33 33.29 5.60
N THR A 348 -1.07 32.74 4.64
CA THR A 348 -2.35 33.33 4.21
C THR A 348 -3.41 33.27 5.32
N ALA A 349 -3.46 32.19 6.11
CA ALA A 349 -4.30 32.12 7.30
C ALA A 349 -3.90 33.15 8.37
N ILE A 350 -2.60 33.36 8.60
CA ILE A 350 -2.09 34.40 9.52
C ILE A 350 -2.46 35.79 9.02
N ALA A 351 -2.28 36.07 7.72
CA ALA A 351 -2.66 37.34 7.12
C ALA A 351 -4.15 37.62 7.26
N LYS A 352 -5.00 36.59 7.09
CA LYS A 352 -6.45 36.68 7.32
C LYS A 352 -6.77 37.05 8.77
N LEU A 353 -6.12 36.40 9.74
CA LEU A 353 -6.31 36.73 11.17
C LEU A 353 -5.86 38.16 11.50
N GLY A 354 -4.74 38.60 10.93
CA GLY A 354 -4.19 39.93 11.13
C GLY A 354 -4.81 41.04 10.26
N LYS A 355 -5.78 40.71 9.39
CA LYS A 355 -6.36 41.62 8.37
C LYS A 355 -5.29 42.30 7.49
N LEU A 356 -4.21 41.58 7.18
CA LEU A 356 -3.12 42.05 6.31
C LEU A 356 -3.41 41.72 4.85
N ASN A 357 -2.75 42.44 3.94
CA ASN A 357 -2.77 42.11 2.52
C ASN A 357 -2.09 40.76 2.28
N TRP A 358 -2.84 39.77 1.81
CA TRP A 358 -2.33 38.43 1.58
C TRP A 358 -1.22 38.40 0.51
N LYS A 359 -1.25 39.29 -0.49
CA LYS A 359 -0.25 39.35 -1.57
C LYS A 359 1.12 39.73 -1.01
N GLU A 360 1.15 40.73 -0.13
CA GLU A 360 2.36 41.18 0.58
C GLU A 360 2.85 40.10 1.54
N ALA A 361 1.96 39.52 2.34
CA ALA A 361 2.32 38.46 3.27
C ALA A 361 2.94 37.23 2.59
N ILE A 362 2.43 36.83 1.41
CA ILE A 362 3.04 35.77 0.61
C ILE A 362 4.41 36.21 0.09
N SER A 363 4.55 37.44 -0.41
CA SER A 363 5.83 37.96 -0.89
C SER A 363 6.91 37.92 0.19
N ASP A 364 6.58 38.39 1.39
CA ASP A 364 7.47 38.37 2.56
C ASP A 364 7.82 36.93 2.96
N TYR A 365 6.84 36.03 2.94
CA TYR A 365 7.07 34.62 3.20
C TYR A 365 8.01 33.97 2.19
N VAL A 366 7.85 34.24 0.89
CA VAL A 366 8.71 33.70 -0.15
C VAL A 366 10.15 34.22 0.00
N ALA A 367 10.31 35.51 0.27
CA ALA A 367 11.62 36.10 0.54
C ALA A 367 12.29 35.43 1.76
N ALA A 368 11.55 35.25 2.85
CA ALA A 368 12.04 34.59 4.05
C ALA A 368 12.37 33.10 3.80
N TYR A 369 11.47 32.36 3.16
CA TYR A 369 11.65 30.94 2.83
C TYR A 369 12.93 30.70 2.03
N ASN A 370 13.16 31.50 0.99
CA ASN A 370 14.33 31.37 0.12
C ASN A 370 15.65 31.72 0.84
N SER A 371 15.58 32.44 1.98
CA SER A 371 16.73 32.76 2.83
C SER A 371 17.00 31.73 3.94
N TRP A 372 16.05 30.85 4.24
CA TRP A 372 16.17 29.88 5.33
C TRP A 372 16.87 28.59 4.87
N PRO A 373 17.81 28.05 5.66
CA PRO A 373 18.39 26.74 5.38
C PRO A 373 17.31 25.66 5.26
N HIS A 374 17.22 25.00 4.11
CA HIS A 374 16.21 23.95 3.93
C HIS A 374 16.62 22.67 4.69
N HIS A 375 15.65 22.00 5.31
CA HIS A 375 15.93 20.90 6.26
C HIS A 375 16.74 19.72 5.70
N VAL A 376 16.64 19.44 4.38
CA VAL A 376 17.41 18.40 3.69
C VAL A 376 18.76 18.93 3.23
N THR A 377 18.75 20.01 2.45
CA THR A 377 19.94 20.53 1.77
C THR A 377 20.86 21.25 2.74
N LYS A 378 20.36 21.71 3.89
CA LYS A 378 21.03 22.53 4.91
C LYS A 378 21.54 23.88 4.40
N ILE A 379 21.23 24.23 3.16
CA ILE A 379 21.65 25.45 2.48
C ILE A 379 20.38 26.21 2.09
N PRO A 380 20.36 27.55 2.20
CA PRO A 380 19.25 28.36 1.73
C PRO A 380 18.96 28.16 0.25
N PRO A 381 17.67 28.05 -0.16
CA PRO A 381 17.32 27.88 -1.58
C PRO A 381 17.87 28.97 -2.50
N ALA A 382 17.92 30.23 -2.04
CA ALA A 382 18.46 31.33 -2.84
C ALA A 382 19.97 31.18 -3.08
N GLU A 383 20.72 30.67 -2.10
CA GLU A 383 22.17 30.44 -2.26
C GLU A 383 22.43 29.33 -3.27
N LEU A 384 21.64 28.26 -3.24
CA LEU A 384 21.72 27.17 -4.22
C LEU A 384 21.30 27.61 -5.63
N MET A 385 20.29 28.46 -5.74
CA MET A 385 19.79 28.96 -7.02
C MET A 385 20.79 29.90 -7.71
N PHE A 386 21.42 30.80 -6.94
CA PHE A 386 22.31 31.84 -7.49
C PHE A 386 23.80 31.53 -7.36
N GLY A 387 24.18 30.42 -6.69
CA GLY A 387 25.57 29.99 -6.55
C GLY A 387 26.45 30.92 -5.69
N ARG A 388 25.84 31.78 -4.88
CA ARG A 388 26.51 32.75 -4.01
C ARG A 388 25.75 32.94 -2.71
N THR A 389 26.45 33.39 -1.67
CA THR A 389 25.84 33.82 -0.42
C THR A 389 24.86 34.98 -0.67
N VAL A 390 23.65 34.84 -0.15
CA VAL A 390 22.62 35.87 -0.28
C VAL A 390 22.56 36.67 1.01
N ARG A 391 22.63 37.99 0.87
CA ARG A 391 22.51 38.90 2.02
C ARG A 391 21.12 38.75 2.64
N SER A 392 21.09 38.27 3.88
CA SER A 392 19.88 38.24 4.70
C SER A 392 19.56 39.63 5.27
N VAL A 393 18.32 39.82 5.68
CA VAL A 393 17.89 40.98 6.49
C VAL A 393 18.63 41.00 7.83
N LEU A 394 19.03 39.83 8.33
CA LEU A 394 19.83 39.71 9.55
C LEU A 394 21.33 39.98 9.27
N PRO A 395 22.03 40.69 10.16
CA PRO A 395 23.47 40.87 10.05
C PRO A 395 24.18 39.52 10.02
N ASN A 396 25.10 39.36 9.07
CA ASN A 396 25.86 38.13 8.91
C ASN A 396 27.30 38.45 8.51
N LEU A 397 28.26 37.75 9.14
CA LEU A 397 29.70 37.88 8.87
C LEU A 397 30.19 36.90 7.79
N ARG A 398 29.29 36.13 7.17
CA ARG A 398 29.63 35.23 6.06
C ARG A 398 30.24 36.02 4.90
N THR A 399 31.43 35.61 4.48
CA THR A 399 32.08 36.10 3.28
C THR A 399 31.56 35.35 2.05
N ASP A 400 31.64 35.98 0.87
CA ASP A 400 31.29 35.37 -0.41
C ASP A 400 32.26 34.21 -0.72
N GLN A 401 31.99 33.04 -0.16
CA GLN A 401 32.68 31.81 -0.51
C GLN A 401 31.90 31.11 -1.62
N HIS A 402 32.57 30.83 -2.73
CA HIS A 402 32.02 29.98 -3.78
C HIS A 402 32.14 28.53 -3.32
N GLN A 403 31.10 28.00 -2.70
CA GLN A 403 31.11 26.63 -2.18
C GLN A 403 30.48 25.69 -3.22
N SER A 404 31.30 24.82 -3.82
CA SER A 404 30.82 23.75 -4.69
C SER A 404 30.23 22.62 -3.84
N PHE A 405 28.96 22.75 -3.47
CA PHE A 405 28.26 21.76 -2.64
C PHE A 405 27.56 20.65 -3.42
N ASP A 406 27.79 20.54 -4.73
CA ASP A 406 26.92 19.73 -5.58
C ASP A 406 26.90 18.24 -5.19
N GLU A 407 28.06 17.64 -4.92
CA GLU A 407 28.15 16.24 -4.48
C GLU A 407 27.51 16.03 -3.11
N GLU A 408 27.87 16.84 -2.11
CA GLU A 408 27.27 16.72 -0.77
C GLU A 408 25.76 16.98 -0.76
N LEU A 409 25.27 17.89 -1.62
CA LEU A 409 23.86 18.18 -1.80
C LEU A 409 23.12 16.96 -2.35
N ARG A 410 23.68 16.34 -3.40
CA ARG A 410 23.14 15.11 -4.01
C ARG A 410 23.09 13.97 -3.00
N ASP A 411 24.17 13.76 -2.23
CA ASP A 411 24.24 12.75 -1.20
C ASP A 411 23.18 12.97 -0.10
N ARG A 412 23.05 14.21 0.40
CA ARG A 412 22.03 14.55 1.40
C ARG A 412 20.61 14.34 0.87
N ASP A 413 20.33 14.76 -0.35
CA ASP A 413 19.01 14.61 -0.98
C ASP A 413 18.66 13.15 -1.22
N GLN A 414 19.60 12.36 -1.78
CA GLN A 414 19.44 10.92 -1.99
C GLN A 414 19.21 10.19 -0.66
N ARG A 415 20.02 10.48 0.37
CA ARG A 415 19.87 9.86 1.69
C ARG A 415 18.53 10.22 2.35
N ALA A 416 18.10 11.48 2.23
CA ALA A 416 16.81 11.90 2.78
C ALA A 416 15.62 11.23 2.05
N LYS A 417 15.68 11.13 0.72
CA LYS A 417 14.68 10.41 -0.08
C LYS A 417 14.65 8.92 0.26
N PHE A 418 15.81 8.27 0.31
CA PHE A 418 15.93 6.85 0.68
C PHE A 418 15.33 6.57 2.06
N ASN A 419 15.71 7.34 3.08
CA ASN A 419 15.22 7.16 4.45
C ASN A 419 13.71 7.39 4.55
N ARG A 420 13.17 8.40 3.87
CA ARG A 420 11.73 8.66 3.83
C ARG A 420 11.00 7.50 3.16
N ASN A 421 11.42 7.12 1.96
CA ASN A 421 10.76 6.09 1.16
C ASN A 421 10.80 4.73 1.88
N SER A 422 11.96 4.34 2.43
CA SER A 422 12.11 3.09 3.22
C SER A 422 11.14 3.03 4.40
N ARG A 423 11.02 4.14 5.17
CA ARG A 423 10.05 4.22 6.28
C ARG A 423 8.60 4.07 5.81
N GLU A 424 8.24 4.75 4.73
CA GLU A 424 6.89 4.69 4.17
C GLU A 424 6.56 3.31 3.57
N ASP A 425 7.54 2.68 2.91
CA ASP A 425 7.40 1.36 2.30
C ASP A 425 7.25 0.27 3.38
N ILE A 426 8.01 0.35 4.48
CA ILE A 426 7.85 -0.54 5.64
C ILE A 426 6.47 -0.35 6.27
N ALA A 427 6.04 0.90 6.50
CA ALA A 427 4.74 1.20 7.09
C ALA A 427 3.58 0.70 6.22
N ARG A 428 3.70 0.83 4.89
CA ARG A 428 2.70 0.37 3.92
C ARG A 428 2.83 -1.11 3.55
N ARG A 429 3.83 -1.83 4.08
CA ARG A 429 4.16 -3.23 3.72
C ARG A 429 4.28 -3.41 2.21
N ALA A 430 4.96 -2.46 1.58
CA ALA A 430 5.09 -2.38 0.13
C ALA A 430 5.81 -3.61 -0.44
N ARG A 431 5.46 -3.99 -1.68
CA ARG A 431 6.10 -5.08 -2.42
C ARG A 431 6.28 -4.70 -3.87
N ASN A 432 7.39 -5.14 -4.47
CA ASN A 432 7.66 -4.93 -5.89
C ASN A 432 6.51 -5.48 -6.75
N SER A 433 6.29 -4.83 -7.90
CA SER A 433 5.33 -5.33 -8.88
C SER A 433 5.91 -6.54 -9.59
N GLU A 434 5.05 -7.53 -9.87
CA GLU A 434 5.36 -8.71 -10.70
C GLU A 434 4.76 -8.54 -12.12
N ILE A 435 4.50 -7.29 -12.53
CA ILE A 435 3.86 -6.94 -13.81
C ILE A 435 4.95 -6.69 -14.84
N GLU A 436 4.87 -7.40 -15.96
CA GLU A 436 5.81 -7.31 -17.08
C GLU A 436 5.10 -6.81 -18.35
N VAL A 437 5.90 -6.38 -19.34
CA VAL A 437 5.38 -5.99 -20.64
C VAL A 437 4.73 -7.20 -21.31
N GLY A 438 3.49 -7.04 -21.77
CA GLY A 438 2.69 -8.10 -22.38
C GLY A 438 1.67 -8.76 -21.44
N ASP A 439 1.74 -8.52 -20.13
CA ASP A 439 0.77 -9.04 -19.16
C ASP A 439 -0.63 -8.43 -19.35
N THR A 440 -1.65 -9.25 -19.07
CA THR A 440 -3.05 -8.80 -18.95
C THR A 440 -3.26 -8.23 -17.55
N VAL A 441 -3.79 -7.02 -17.45
CA VAL A 441 -4.03 -6.29 -16.20
C VAL A 441 -5.44 -5.71 -16.13
N LEU A 442 -5.93 -5.52 -14.91
CA LEU A 442 -7.14 -4.80 -14.57
C LEU A 442 -6.76 -3.39 -14.08
N VAL A 443 -7.48 -2.37 -14.56
CA VAL A 443 -7.23 -0.96 -14.21
C VAL A 443 -8.18 -0.53 -13.09
N SER A 444 -7.66 0.06 -12.02
CA SER A 444 -8.48 0.57 -10.92
C SER A 444 -9.40 1.71 -11.38
N GLN A 445 -10.61 1.77 -10.83
CA GLN A 445 -11.57 2.85 -11.03
C GLN A 445 -11.94 3.51 -9.70
N GLN A 446 -12.36 4.77 -9.78
CA GLN A 446 -12.96 5.43 -8.62
C GLN A 446 -14.34 4.84 -8.36
N LYS A 447 -14.60 4.45 -7.12
CA LYS A 447 -15.92 4.04 -6.68
C LYS A 447 -16.81 5.28 -6.55
N ARG A 448 -17.95 5.27 -7.24
CA ARG A 448 -19.02 6.26 -7.06
C ARG A 448 -20.00 5.73 -6.01
N ASP A 449 -20.29 4.43 -6.09
CA ASP A 449 -21.17 3.72 -5.18
C ASP A 449 -20.48 2.57 -4.45
N LYS A 450 -21.10 2.11 -3.36
CA LYS A 450 -20.60 0.96 -2.58
C LYS A 450 -20.62 -0.35 -3.38
N ALA A 451 -21.53 -0.45 -4.35
CA ALA A 451 -21.66 -1.61 -5.24
C ALA A 451 -20.61 -1.64 -6.35
N ASP A 452 -19.89 -0.53 -6.58
CA ASP A 452 -18.91 -0.45 -7.65
C ASP A 452 -17.70 -1.35 -7.35
N THR A 453 -17.29 -2.08 -8.39
CA THR A 453 -16.04 -2.82 -8.38
C THR A 453 -14.85 -1.86 -8.26
N PRO A 454 -13.82 -2.18 -7.47
CA PRO A 454 -12.57 -1.41 -7.45
C PRO A 454 -11.86 -1.33 -8.80
N TYR A 455 -12.07 -2.31 -9.69
CA TYR A 455 -11.45 -2.37 -11.01
C TYR A 455 -12.49 -2.30 -12.12
N LYS A 456 -12.11 -1.70 -13.25
CA LYS A 456 -12.92 -1.68 -14.47
C LYS A 456 -13.16 -3.10 -14.95
N ASN A 457 -14.37 -3.38 -15.42
CA ASN A 457 -14.70 -4.64 -16.10
C ASN A 457 -14.18 -4.65 -17.55
N ALA A 458 -12.88 -4.43 -17.73
CA ALA A 458 -12.22 -4.49 -19.02
C ALA A 458 -10.78 -4.98 -18.86
N PHE A 459 -10.36 -5.87 -19.75
CA PHE A 459 -8.98 -6.36 -19.78
C PHE A 459 -8.11 -5.35 -20.52
N HIS A 460 -6.95 -5.06 -19.94
CA HIS A 460 -5.96 -4.21 -20.56
C HIS A 460 -4.64 -4.96 -20.72
N LYS A 461 -3.91 -4.70 -21.79
CA LYS A 461 -2.58 -5.28 -22.02
C LYS A 461 -1.50 -4.23 -21.77
N VAL A 462 -0.46 -4.59 -21.03
CA VAL A 462 0.68 -3.68 -20.80
C VAL A 462 1.53 -3.63 -22.07
N ILE A 463 1.63 -2.46 -22.70
CA ILE A 463 2.45 -2.24 -23.91
C ILE A 463 3.88 -1.87 -23.53
N ASN A 464 4.03 -0.98 -22.55
CA ASN A 464 5.32 -0.43 -22.17
C ASN A 464 5.30 -0.07 -20.68
N ILE A 465 6.43 -0.31 -20.02
CA ILE A 465 6.69 0.14 -18.65
C ILE A 465 7.90 1.05 -18.72
N GLN A 466 7.69 2.32 -18.42
CA GLN A 466 8.74 3.33 -18.29
C GLN A 466 9.21 3.40 -16.83
N GLY A 467 10.41 3.95 -16.59
CA GLY A 467 10.92 4.21 -15.23
C GLY A 467 9.96 5.10 -14.42
N ALA A 468 10.02 5.03 -13.08
CA ALA A 468 9.07 5.62 -12.14
C ALA A 468 7.71 4.90 -12.04
N GLY A 469 7.62 3.65 -12.50
CA GLY A 469 6.40 2.85 -12.45
C GLY A 469 5.26 3.41 -13.30
N ARG A 470 5.56 4.12 -14.41
CA ARG A 470 4.56 4.57 -15.40
C ARG A 470 4.38 3.48 -16.45
N ALA A 471 3.17 2.97 -16.60
CA ALA A 471 2.82 1.95 -17.58
C ALA A 471 1.80 2.48 -18.59
N THR A 472 2.04 2.21 -19.87
CA THR A 472 1.08 2.45 -20.95
C THR A 472 0.30 1.16 -21.17
N VAL A 473 -1.01 1.23 -20.96
CA VAL A 473 -1.93 0.08 -21.08
C VAL A 473 -2.86 0.27 -22.27
N LEU A 474 -3.02 -0.78 -23.08
CA LEU A 474 -3.99 -0.87 -24.16
C LEU A 474 -5.26 -1.51 -23.64
N ASP A 475 -6.39 -0.84 -23.76
CA ASP A 475 -7.68 -1.47 -23.56
C ASP A 475 -7.97 -2.42 -24.72
N THR A 476 -8.12 -3.72 -24.43
CA THR A 476 -8.36 -4.74 -25.45
C THR A 476 -9.74 -4.60 -26.12
N THR A 477 -10.66 -3.87 -25.50
CA THR A 477 -12.04 -3.70 -26.02
C THR A 477 -12.18 -2.45 -26.88
N THR A 478 -11.69 -1.31 -26.40
CA THR A 478 -11.84 -0.03 -27.09
C THR A 478 -10.64 0.34 -27.99
N ALA A 479 -9.57 -0.46 -27.95
CA ALA A 479 -8.28 -0.19 -28.59
C ALA A 479 -7.65 1.16 -28.19
N LYS A 480 -8.11 1.78 -27.10
CA LYS A 480 -7.57 3.04 -26.58
C LYS A 480 -6.37 2.78 -25.67
N THR A 481 -5.37 3.64 -25.76
CA THR A 481 -4.17 3.59 -24.90
C THR A 481 -4.28 4.57 -23.74
N TYR A 482 -3.93 4.14 -22.54
CA TYR A 482 -3.94 4.96 -21.34
C TYR A 482 -2.60 4.88 -20.61
N ASP A 483 -2.13 6.02 -20.11
CA ASP A 483 -1.00 6.06 -19.20
C ASP A 483 -1.48 6.00 -17.75
N ARG A 484 -0.99 5.01 -16.99
CA ARG A 484 -1.32 4.81 -15.58
C ARG A 484 -0.08 4.40 -14.80
N ASN A 485 -0.04 4.73 -13.52
CA ASN A 485 1.00 4.21 -12.65
C ASN A 485 0.70 2.72 -12.33
N VAL A 486 1.74 1.88 -12.27
CA VAL A 486 1.64 0.43 -12.00
C VAL A 486 0.91 0.15 -10.67
N LYS A 487 0.92 1.09 -9.71
CA LYS A 487 0.15 0.99 -8.46
C LYS A 487 -1.37 0.86 -8.64
N PHE A 488 -1.88 1.30 -9.79
CA PHE A 488 -3.29 1.24 -10.16
C PHE A 488 -3.64 0.05 -11.05
N LEU A 489 -2.67 -0.81 -11.32
CA LEU A 489 -2.81 -2.00 -12.15
C LEU A 489 -2.80 -3.24 -11.26
N LYS A 490 -3.66 -4.20 -11.61
CA LYS A 490 -3.68 -5.53 -11.00
C LYS A 490 -3.44 -6.58 -12.09
N LYS A 491 -2.44 -7.43 -11.93
CA LYS A 491 -2.22 -8.56 -12.84
C LYS A 491 -3.43 -9.48 -12.82
N TYR A 492 -3.94 -9.81 -14.00
CA TYR A 492 -5.05 -10.73 -14.17
C TYR A 492 -4.51 -12.16 -14.24
N GLU A 493 -4.94 -13.02 -13.31
CA GLU A 493 -4.55 -14.42 -13.31
C GLU A 493 -5.49 -15.22 -14.20
N HIS A 494 -5.00 -15.66 -15.35
CA HIS A 494 -5.76 -16.53 -16.24
C HIS A 494 -5.89 -17.93 -15.64
N ARG A 495 -7.11 -18.47 -15.69
CA ARG A 495 -7.33 -19.89 -15.42
C ARG A 495 -6.68 -20.71 -16.52
N LYS A 496 -5.66 -21.51 -16.18
CA LYS A 496 -5.13 -22.51 -17.11
C LYS A 496 -6.26 -23.51 -17.43
N PRO A 497 -6.52 -23.82 -18.71
CA PRO A 497 -7.34 -24.98 -19.04
C PRO A 497 -6.75 -26.20 -18.31
N ASN A 498 -7.60 -27.06 -17.75
CA ASN A 498 -7.13 -28.29 -17.13
C ASN A 498 -6.36 -29.10 -18.18
N ASP A 499 -5.03 -29.13 -18.07
CA ASP A 499 -4.24 -30.19 -18.67
C ASP A 499 -4.60 -31.47 -17.90
N LEU A 500 -5.56 -32.22 -18.45
CA LEU A 500 -5.88 -33.60 -18.06
C LEU A 500 -4.72 -34.58 -18.36
N ALA A 501 -3.52 -34.08 -18.62
CA ALA A 501 -2.32 -34.88 -18.85
C ALA A 501 -1.05 -34.03 -18.61
N ASP A 502 -0.68 -33.77 -17.35
CA ASP A 502 0.73 -33.52 -17.04
C ASP A 502 1.29 -34.77 -16.35
N ASN A 503 1.62 -35.75 -17.20
CA ASN A 503 2.50 -36.84 -16.86
C ASN A 503 3.90 -36.26 -16.62
N GLY A 504 4.33 -36.31 -15.35
CA GLY A 504 5.74 -36.53 -15.02
C GLY A 504 6.75 -35.56 -15.63
N LYS A 505 6.75 -34.30 -15.17
CA LYS A 505 8.01 -33.58 -14.98
C LYS A 505 8.05 -32.97 -13.59
N VAL A 506 8.49 -33.79 -12.64
CA VAL A 506 9.29 -33.28 -11.52
C VAL A 506 10.45 -32.50 -12.15
N LYS A 507 10.34 -31.17 -12.20
CA LYS A 507 11.53 -30.34 -12.31
C LYS A 507 12.37 -30.68 -11.08
N SER A 508 13.49 -31.35 -11.32
CA SER A 508 14.57 -31.44 -10.36
C SER A 508 15.00 -30.02 -10.00
N HIS A 509 14.41 -29.46 -8.95
CA HIS A 509 15.04 -28.39 -8.19
C HIS A 509 16.18 -29.02 -7.39
N THR A 510 17.27 -29.37 -8.09
CA THR A 510 18.60 -29.30 -7.49
C THR A 510 18.93 -27.82 -7.37
N GLY A 511 18.57 -27.26 -6.23
CA GLY A 511 18.69 -25.85 -5.91
C GLY A 511 18.17 -25.56 -4.51
N PHE A 512 18.43 -26.45 -3.56
CA PHE A 512 18.40 -26.10 -2.14
C PHE A 512 19.59 -25.18 -1.88
N GLN A 513 19.43 -23.89 -2.15
CA GLN A 513 20.29 -22.88 -1.57
C GLN A 513 19.81 -22.69 -0.14
N ILE A 514 20.34 -23.53 0.75
CA ILE A 514 20.35 -23.28 2.19
C ILE A 514 21.09 -21.96 2.34
N GLN A 515 20.36 -20.85 2.49
CA GLN A 515 20.95 -19.63 3.01
C GLN A 515 21.38 -19.94 4.45
N SER A 516 22.68 -20.05 4.59
CA SER A 516 23.44 -20.26 5.80
C SER A 516 23.23 -19.12 6.79
N GLU A 517 22.23 -19.23 7.66
CA GLU A 517 22.11 -18.45 8.90
C GLU A 517 22.67 -19.19 10.13
N ALA A 518 23.56 -20.17 9.93
CA ALA A 518 24.16 -20.97 11.02
C ALA A 518 25.69 -20.79 11.18
N LEU A 519 26.30 -19.75 10.59
CA LEU A 519 27.76 -19.55 10.64
C LEU A 519 28.22 -18.17 11.09
N ILE A 520 27.36 -17.44 11.83
CA ILE A 520 27.75 -16.17 12.50
C ILE A 520 27.75 -16.32 14.04
N LEU A 521 27.24 -17.42 14.60
CA LEU A 521 27.24 -17.66 16.05
C LEU A 521 28.43 -18.49 16.59
N ILE A 522 29.33 -18.98 15.73
CA ILE A 522 30.49 -19.77 16.17
C ILE A 522 31.81 -18.97 16.15
N SER A 523 31.87 -17.80 15.49
CA SER A 523 33.06 -16.93 15.53
C SER A 523 33.04 -15.86 16.63
N ILE A 524 31.98 -15.78 17.45
CA ILE A 524 31.91 -14.85 18.60
C ILE A 524 32.17 -15.58 19.94
N PHE A 525 32.04 -16.91 20.00
CA PHE A 525 32.28 -17.68 21.23
C PHE A 525 33.73 -18.15 21.42
N SER A 526 34.59 -18.10 20.39
CA SER A 526 36.02 -18.43 20.52
C SER A 526 36.92 -17.25 20.90
N PHE A 527 36.39 -16.02 21.04
CA PHE A 527 37.15 -14.84 21.49
C PHE A 527 36.94 -14.47 22.97
N ILE A 528 36.03 -15.15 23.68
CA ILE A 528 35.71 -14.87 25.08
C ILE A 528 36.30 -15.93 26.04
N PHE A 529 36.80 -17.06 25.54
CA PHE A 529 37.36 -18.14 26.39
C PHE A 529 38.90 -18.21 26.44
N PHE A 530 39.62 -17.29 25.78
CA PHE A 530 41.10 -17.23 25.82
C PHE A 530 41.68 -16.00 26.56
N SER A 531 40.88 -15.34 27.42
CA SER A 531 41.33 -14.16 28.20
C SER A 531 41.12 -14.30 29.72
N ASN A 532 40.94 -15.50 30.26
CA ASN A 532 40.83 -15.70 31.71
C ASN A 532 41.55 -16.99 32.14
N SER A 533 42.89 -16.96 32.11
CA SER A 533 43.75 -17.86 32.88
C SER A 533 45.18 -17.35 32.85
N SER A 534 45.45 -16.36 33.70
CA SER A 534 46.73 -16.13 34.39
C SER A 534 46.63 -14.80 35.10
N ILE A 535 46.37 -14.80 36.41
CA ILE A 535 46.91 -13.85 37.39
C ILE A 535 46.34 -14.21 38.77
N GLY A 536 47.25 -14.53 39.69
CA GLY A 536 47.03 -14.79 41.11
C GLY A 536 47.78 -16.06 41.50
N ARG A 537 48.81 -16.05 42.36
CA ARG A 537 49.45 -15.06 43.24
C ARG A 537 50.83 -15.64 43.55
N GLU A 538 51.86 -14.83 43.73
CA GLU A 538 52.83 -15.08 44.81
C GLU A 538 53.62 -13.83 45.19
N ARG A 539 53.97 -13.77 46.48
CA ARG A 539 54.42 -12.60 47.24
C ARG A 539 55.96 -12.54 47.32
N ALA A 540 56.42 -11.31 47.57
CA ALA A 540 57.58 -10.88 48.38
C ALA A 540 58.97 -10.80 47.72
N ARG A 541 59.51 -9.57 47.60
CA ARG A 541 60.54 -8.96 48.47
C ARG A 541 60.93 -7.55 47.98
N THR A 542 61.26 -6.67 48.92
CA THR A 542 61.76 -5.27 48.86
C THR A 542 63.28 -5.21 48.54
N PRO A 543 64.00 -4.06 48.66
CA PRO A 543 63.85 -2.71 48.07
C PRO A 543 65.19 -2.19 47.46
N THR A 544 65.21 -1.00 46.83
CA THR A 544 66.30 0.05 46.74
C THR A 544 66.01 0.96 45.52
N ALA A 545 65.77 2.26 45.64
CA ALA A 545 66.62 3.42 46.00
C ALA A 545 67.00 4.26 44.75
N GLU A 546 67.14 5.57 44.96
CA GLU A 546 67.76 6.60 44.10
C GLU A 546 66.87 7.42 43.12
N LYS A 547 66.32 8.52 43.66
CA LYS A 547 66.49 9.91 43.15
C LYS A 547 67.95 10.36 43.40
N PRO A 548 68.52 11.45 42.83
CA PRO A 548 67.90 12.74 42.42
C PRO A 548 68.46 13.35 41.11
N SER A 549 67.92 14.44 40.57
CA SER A 549 68.37 15.86 40.74
C SER A 549 68.09 16.55 39.38
N VAL A 550 67.74 17.83 39.21
CA VAL A 550 67.38 18.99 40.04
C VAL A 550 66.43 19.82 39.17
#